data_AF-A0A8I0GNW7-F1
#
_entry.id   AF-A0A8I0GNW7-F1
#
_cell.length_a   1.000
_cell.length_b   1.000
_cell.length_c   1.000
_cell.angle_alpha   90.00
_cell.angle_beta   90.00
_cell.angle_gamma   90.00
#
_symmetry.space_group_name_H-M   'P 1'
#
loop_
_entity.id
_entity.type
_entity.pdbx_description
1 polymer ?
#
loop_
_entity_poly.entity_id
_entity_poly.type
_entity_poly.pdbx_seq_one_letter_code
_entity_poly.pdbx_strand_id
1 'polypeptide(L)'
;MTTSTTHDLTPDAIRAWFADQPAGAVFTMPAISKAFGVAPGEERRRLASSVRCGFLCGFLERTQVAAGTAYRVSGKSMRRERLSEEERRERSLANQRARHERHRRAKGVKPVPNRSKLVRATRVNLPAAGVSLPTVAAAGRAPETVEQFLARGGRVHRLAASWDQTERAA
;
A
#
# COMPACT_ATOMS: atom_id res chain seq x y z
N MET A 1 -1.41 22.62 -41.62
CA MET A 1 -1.31 23.34 -40.33
C MET A 1 -2.00 22.50 -39.27
N THR A 2 -1.24 21.70 -38.51
CA THR A 2 -1.78 20.92 -37.40
C THR A 2 -1.65 21.77 -36.15
N THR A 3 -2.77 22.26 -35.63
CA THR A 3 -2.82 22.92 -34.31
C THR A 3 -2.49 21.87 -33.26
N SER A 4 -1.25 21.83 -32.81
CA SER A 4 -0.86 21.07 -31.62
C SER A 4 -1.50 21.74 -30.43
N THR A 5 -2.74 21.35 -30.10
CA THR A 5 -3.40 21.71 -28.85
C THR A 5 -2.55 21.12 -27.74
N THR A 6 -1.71 21.95 -27.12
CA THR A 6 -0.95 21.60 -25.92
C THR A 6 -1.97 21.28 -24.84
N HIS A 7 -2.30 20.00 -24.69
CA HIS A 7 -3.26 19.57 -23.68
C HIS A 7 -2.59 19.64 -22.31
N ASP A 8 -3.20 20.41 -21.40
CA ASP A 8 -2.84 20.37 -19.99
C ASP A 8 -2.88 18.91 -19.50
N LEU A 9 -1.77 18.40 -18.96
CA LEU A 9 -1.68 17.02 -18.45
C LEU A 9 -2.25 16.87 -17.04
N THR A 10 -3.10 17.82 -16.64
CA THR A 10 -3.76 17.80 -15.35
C THR A 10 -4.75 16.63 -15.29
N PRO A 11 -4.99 16.06 -14.10
CA PRO A 11 -6.01 15.03 -13.96
C PRO A 11 -7.39 15.49 -14.45
N ASP A 12 -7.73 16.78 -14.38
CA ASP A 12 -9.02 17.30 -14.85
C ASP A 12 -9.16 17.26 -16.37
N ALA A 13 -8.15 17.73 -17.11
CA ALA A 13 -8.19 17.73 -18.56
C ALA A 13 -8.26 16.30 -19.12
N ILE A 14 -7.50 15.37 -18.52
CA ILE A 14 -7.55 13.95 -18.89
C ILE A 14 -8.94 13.36 -18.60
N ARG A 15 -9.58 13.78 -17.51
CA ARG A 15 -10.95 13.38 -17.19
C ARG A 15 -11.97 13.91 -18.19
N ALA A 16 -11.92 15.18 -18.53
CA ALA A 16 -12.80 15.78 -19.52
C ALA A 16 -12.69 15.02 -20.85
N TRP A 17 -11.45 14.75 -21.30
CA TRP A 17 -11.22 13.98 -22.52
C TRP A 17 -11.85 12.59 -22.50
N PHE A 18 -11.73 11.85 -21.39
CA PHE A 18 -12.37 10.53 -21.24
C PHE A 18 -13.90 10.61 -21.05
N ALA A 19 -14.43 11.72 -20.54
CA ALA A 19 -15.87 11.93 -20.38
C ALA A 19 -16.57 12.13 -21.74
N ASP A 20 -15.86 12.69 -22.71
CA ASP A 20 -16.33 12.82 -24.10
C ASP A 20 -16.27 11.49 -24.87
N GLN A 21 -15.64 10.46 -24.32
CA GLN A 21 -15.56 9.15 -24.97
C GLN A 21 -16.79 8.30 -24.66
N PRO A 22 -17.24 7.44 -25.61
CA PRO A 22 -18.35 6.55 -25.35
C PRO A 22 -18.01 5.53 -24.24
N ALA A 23 -19.00 5.22 -23.42
CA ALA A 23 -18.88 4.19 -22.39
C ALA A 23 -18.48 2.85 -23.03
N GLY A 24 -17.52 2.15 -22.42
CA GLY A 24 -16.98 0.89 -22.95
C GLY A 24 -15.83 1.04 -23.94
N ALA A 25 -15.48 2.26 -24.37
CA ALA A 25 -14.31 2.50 -25.21
C ALA A 25 -13.01 2.07 -24.50
N VAL A 26 -12.09 1.46 -25.25
CA VAL A 26 -10.84 0.89 -24.74
C VAL A 26 -9.65 1.64 -25.32
N PHE A 27 -8.77 2.11 -24.44
CA PHE A 27 -7.60 2.89 -24.81
C PHE A 27 -6.32 2.30 -24.22
N THR A 28 -5.29 2.16 -25.04
CA THR A 28 -3.94 1.78 -24.58
C THR A 28 -3.15 3.02 -24.20
N MET A 29 -2.15 2.89 -23.30
CA MET A 29 -1.30 4.04 -22.96
C MET A 29 -0.63 4.72 -24.15
N PRO A 30 -0.13 4.00 -25.17
CA PRO A 30 0.38 4.63 -26.39
C PRO A 30 -0.69 5.44 -27.14
N ALA A 31 -1.92 4.94 -27.24
CA ALA A 31 -3.02 5.66 -27.88
C ALA A 31 -3.38 6.94 -27.11
N ILE A 32 -3.43 6.88 -25.77
CA ILE A 32 -3.66 8.05 -24.92
C ILE A 32 -2.50 9.04 -25.09
N SER A 33 -1.24 8.58 -25.07
CA SER A 33 -0.07 9.46 -25.23
C SER A 33 -0.10 10.20 -26.58
N LYS A 34 -0.52 9.50 -27.65
CA LYS A 34 -0.70 10.10 -28.99
C LYS A 34 -1.83 11.12 -29.02
N ALA A 35 -2.95 10.87 -28.35
CA ALA A 35 -4.08 11.79 -28.28
C ALA A 35 -3.70 13.12 -27.58
N PHE A 36 -2.87 13.04 -26.55
CA PHE A 36 -2.39 14.23 -25.82
C PHE A 36 -1.10 14.83 -26.41
N GLY A 37 -0.57 14.29 -27.50
CA GLY A 37 0.67 14.77 -28.12
C GLY A 37 1.91 14.67 -27.22
N VAL A 38 1.90 13.74 -26.26
CA VAL A 38 2.91 13.67 -25.19
C VAL A 38 4.17 12.95 -25.64
N ALA A 39 5.32 13.58 -25.42
CA ALA A 39 6.62 12.98 -25.68
C ALA A 39 6.96 11.87 -24.66
N PRO A 40 7.78 10.87 -25.04
CA PRO A 40 8.30 9.90 -24.09
C PRO A 40 9.17 10.59 -23.04
N GLY A 41 8.97 10.28 -21.75
CA GLY A 41 9.75 10.88 -20.65
C GLY A 41 8.91 11.23 -19.43
N GLU A 42 9.14 12.42 -18.86
CA GLU A 42 8.42 12.91 -17.68
C GLU A 42 6.93 13.18 -17.94
N GLU A 43 6.60 13.75 -19.09
CA GLU A 43 5.22 14.05 -19.47
C GLU A 43 4.38 12.77 -19.53
N ARG A 44 4.93 11.69 -20.13
CA ARG A 44 4.28 10.38 -20.14
C ARG A 44 4.09 9.81 -18.75
N ARG A 45 5.02 10.06 -17.82
CA ARG A 45 4.88 9.67 -16.40
C ARG A 45 3.76 10.46 -15.71
N ARG A 46 3.65 11.76 -15.96
CA ARG A 46 2.54 12.59 -15.45
C ARG A 46 1.20 12.12 -15.99
N LEU A 47 1.11 11.88 -17.29
CA LEU A 47 -0.07 11.31 -17.95
C LEU A 47 -0.45 9.96 -17.33
N ALA A 48 0.50 9.04 -17.17
CA ALA A 48 0.26 7.74 -16.57
C ALA A 48 -0.23 7.85 -15.11
N SER A 49 0.29 8.81 -14.33
CA SER A 49 -0.17 9.09 -12.97
C SER A 49 -1.61 9.59 -12.95
N SER A 50 -1.97 10.50 -13.87
CA SER A 50 -3.33 11.01 -14.01
C SER A 50 -4.32 9.93 -14.46
N VAL A 51 -3.95 9.07 -15.42
CA VAL A 51 -4.76 7.91 -15.84
C VAL A 51 -4.94 6.93 -14.67
N ARG A 52 -3.88 6.68 -13.90
CA ARG A 52 -3.94 5.84 -12.69
C ARG A 52 -4.93 6.40 -11.66
N CYS A 53 -4.99 7.73 -11.50
CA CYS A 53 -5.98 8.36 -10.63
C CYS A 53 -7.41 8.05 -11.09
N GLY A 54 -7.69 8.14 -12.40
CA GLY A 54 -8.99 7.74 -12.97
C GLY A 54 -9.35 6.27 -12.73
N PHE A 55 -8.38 5.37 -12.84
CA PHE A 55 -8.54 3.95 -12.49
C PHE A 55 -8.85 3.76 -11.00
N LEU A 56 -8.08 4.38 -10.10
CA LEU A 56 -8.29 4.27 -8.65
C LEU A 56 -9.63 4.86 -8.19
N CYS A 57 -10.14 5.88 -8.90
CA CYS A 57 -11.46 6.45 -8.67
C CYS A 57 -12.61 5.62 -9.24
N GLY A 58 -12.33 4.49 -9.92
CA GLY A 58 -13.35 3.60 -10.49
C GLY A 58 -14.00 4.12 -11.78
N PHE A 59 -13.42 5.13 -12.41
CA PHE A 59 -13.88 5.69 -13.68
C PHE A 59 -13.35 4.92 -14.89
N LEU A 60 -12.12 4.43 -14.76
CA LEU A 60 -11.49 3.56 -15.75
C LEU A 60 -11.38 2.14 -15.17
N GLU A 61 -11.64 1.15 -16.00
CA GLU A 61 -11.41 -0.25 -15.70
C GLU A 61 -10.13 -0.71 -16.41
N ARG A 62 -9.22 -1.32 -15.67
CA ARG A 62 -8.00 -1.88 -16.27
C ARG A 62 -8.35 -3.20 -16.96
N THR A 63 -8.04 -3.28 -18.24
CA THR A 63 -8.28 -4.45 -19.11
C THR A 63 -6.95 -4.88 -19.75
N GLN A 64 -6.90 -6.11 -20.28
CA GLN A 64 -5.77 -6.61 -21.05
C GLN A 64 -6.21 -6.76 -22.52
N VAL A 65 -5.36 -6.33 -23.44
CA VAL A 65 -5.49 -6.52 -24.89
C VAL A 65 -4.21 -7.15 -25.42
N ALA A 66 -4.19 -7.61 -26.67
CA ALA A 66 -3.02 -8.23 -27.29
C ALA A 66 -1.76 -7.31 -27.24
N ALA A 67 -1.97 -5.99 -27.27
CA ALA A 67 -0.90 -4.98 -27.16
C ALA A 67 -0.49 -4.64 -25.71
N GLY A 68 -1.02 -5.35 -24.71
CA GLY A 68 -0.73 -5.17 -23.28
C GLY A 68 -1.88 -4.54 -22.49
N THR A 69 -1.54 -3.75 -21.46
CA THR A 69 -2.55 -3.16 -20.56
C THR A 69 -3.30 -2.02 -21.25
N ALA A 70 -4.62 -2.06 -21.17
CA ALA A 70 -5.54 -1.04 -21.66
C ALA A 70 -6.51 -0.57 -20.57
N TYR A 71 -7.16 0.55 -20.81
CA TYR A 71 -8.13 1.17 -19.92
C TYR A 71 -9.47 1.29 -20.65
N ARG A 72 -10.52 0.75 -20.03
CA ARG A 72 -11.89 0.82 -20.51
C ARG A 72 -12.63 1.93 -19.76
N VAL A 73 -13.40 2.74 -20.47
CA VAL A 73 -14.28 3.74 -19.84
C VAL A 73 -15.46 3.03 -19.19
N SER A 74 -15.58 3.12 -17.86
CA SER A 74 -16.63 2.39 -17.09
C SER A 74 -18.03 2.98 -17.31
N GLY A 75 -18.15 4.20 -17.84
CA GLY A 75 -19.43 4.92 -18.01
C GLY A 75 -20.02 5.45 -16.70
N LYS A 76 -19.46 5.06 -15.54
CA LYS A 76 -19.73 5.69 -14.25
C LYS A 76 -19.20 7.12 -14.30
N SER A 77 -20.02 8.11 -13.96
CA SER A 77 -19.51 9.48 -13.86
C SER A 77 -18.49 9.55 -12.73
N MET A 78 -17.34 10.19 -13.00
CA MET A 78 -16.35 10.37 -11.96
C MET A 78 -16.85 11.42 -10.98
N ARG A 79 -17.38 10.99 -9.82
CA ARG A 79 -18.02 11.89 -8.86
C ARG A 79 -17.00 12.71 -8.07
N ARG A 80 -16.72 13.92 -8.55
CA ARG A 80 -16.98 15.21 -7.87
C ARG A 80 -16.44 16.32 -8.75
N GLU A 81 -17.33 17.19 -9.17
CA GLU A 81 -17.01 18.53 -9.64
C GLU A 81 -16.02 19.16 -8.66
N ARG A 82 -14.89 19.66 -9.18
CA ARG A 82 -13.98 20.42 -8.34
C ARG A 82 -14.71 21.70 -7.97
N LEU A 83 -15.19 21.72 -6.73
CA LEU A 83 -15.68 22.93 -6.09
C LEU A 83 -14.67 24.05 -6.34
N SER A 84 -15.17 25.23 -6.70
CA SER A 84 -14.36 26.43 -6.86
C SER A 84 -13.50 26.66 -5.61
N GLU A 85 -12.45 27.48 -5.72
CA GLU A 85 -11.57 27.71 -4.57
C GLU A 85 -12.34 28.31 -3.37
N GLU A 86 -13.35 29.13 -3.67
CA GLU A 86 -14.28 29.69 -2.70
C GLU A 86 -15.15 28.60 -2.05
N GLU A 87 -15.77 27.75 -2.85
CA GLU A 87 -16.59 26.63 -2.37
C GLU A 87 -15.76 25.61 -1.57
N ARG A 88 -14.47 25.43 -1.89
CA ARG A 88 -13.55 24.60 -1.12
C ARG A 88 -13.25 25.23 0.24
N ARG A 89 -13.03 26.55 0.31
CA ARG A 89 -12.84 27.28 1.58
C ARG A 89 -14.09 27.21 2.44
N GLU A 90 -15.26 27.45 1.86
CA GLU A 90 -16.54 27.33 2.56
C GLU A 90 -16.78 25.92 3.10
N ARG A 91 -16.50 24.89 2.30
CA ARG A 91 -16.64 23.50 2.75
C ARG A 91 -15.63 23.12 3.83
N SER A 92 -14.41 23.66 3.77
CA SER A 92 -13.40 23.50 4.82
C SER A 92 -13.88 24.13 6.14
N LEU A 93 -14.38 25.37 6.08
CA LEU A 93 -14.94 26.07 7.23
C LEU A 93 -16.17 25.33 7.79
N ALA A 94 -17.07 24.83 6.94
CA ALA A 94 -18.22 24.04 7.35
C ALA A 94 -17.80 22.73 8.05
N ASN A 95 -16.79 22.03 7.52
CA ASN A 95 -16.22 20.83 8.15
C ASN A 95 -15.55 21.16 9.49
N GLN A 96 -14.83 22.29 9.58
CA GLN A 96 -14.20 22.74 10.81
C GLN A 96 -15.24 23.09 11.86
N ARG A 97 -16.30 23.82 11.50
CA ARG A 97 -17.45 24.10 12.36
C ARG A 97 -18.13 22.82 12.84
N ALA A 98 -18.38 21.87 11.94
CA ALA A 98 -18.96 20.57 12.30
C ALA A 98 -18.06 19.76 13.24
N ARG A 99 -16.74 19.80 13.07
CA ARG A 99 -15.78 19.18 14.01
C ARG A 99 -15.80 19.85 15.37
N HIS A 100 -15.78 21.18 15.42
CA HIS A 100 -15.89 21.92 16.67
C HIS A 100 -17.21 21.63 17.40
N GLU A 101 -18.32 21.58 16.67
CA GLU A 101 -19.64 21.27 17.23
C GLU A 101 -19.68 19.83 17.78
N ARG A 102 -19.16 18.85 17.04
CA ARG A 102 -18.99 17.47 17.56
C ARG A 102 -18.12 17.44 18.82
N HIS A 103 -17.03 18.19 18.84
CA HIS A 103 -16.15 18.27 20.01
C HIS A 103 -16.82 18.98 21.20
N ARG A 104 -17.64 20.01 20.96
CA ARG A 104 -18.43 20.67 22.01
C ARG A 104 -19.48 19.73 22.59
N ARG A 105 -20.22 19.00 21.75
CA ARG A 105 -21.19 17.98 22.20
C ARG A 105 -20.53 16.82 22.93
N ALA A 106 -19.28 16.50 22.61
CA ALA A 106 -18.50 15.48 23.30
C ALA A 106 -17.91 15.97 24.64
N LYS A 107 -17.91 17.29 24.95
CA LYS A 107 -17.48 17.78 26.26
C LYS A 107 -18.47 17.32 27.32
N GLY A 108 -18.01 16.43 28.21
CA GLY A 108 -18.82 15.83 29.28
C GLY A 108 -19.08 14.34 29.10
N VAL A 109 -18.85 13.80 27.90
CA VAL A 109 -18.83 12.35 27.70
C VAL A 109 -17.50 11.83 28.23
N LYS A 110 -17.53 11.00 29.28
CA LYS A 110 -16.31 10.32 29.76
C LYS A 110 -15.70 9.57 28.56
N PRO A 111 -14.40 9.73 28.27
CA PRO A 111 -13.77 9.01 27.17
C PRO A 111 -14.04 7.52 27.37
N VAL A 112 -14.80 6.92 26.46
CA VAL A 112 -14.94 5.46 26.43
C VAL A 112 -13.52 4.93 26.21
N PRO A 113 -12.98 4.10 27.11
CA PRO A 113 -11.63 3.58 26.94
C PRO A 113 -11.57 2.91 25.58
N ASN A 114 -10.61 3.33 24.77
CA ASN A 114 -10.42 2.80 23.44
C ASN A 114 -10.24 1.28 23.55
N ARG A 115 -11.27 0.51 23.18
CA ARG A 115 -11.23 -0.95 23.17
C ARG A 115 -10.32 -1.48 22.04
N SER A 116 -9.62 -0.61 21.31
CA SER A 116 -8.56 -1.00 20.38
C SER A 116 -7.34 -1.66 21.04
N LYS A 117 -7.29 -1.77 22.39
CA LYS A 117 -6.34 -2.65 23.08
C LYS A 117 -6.51 -4.15 22.76
N LEU A 118 -7.53 -4.55 22.00
CA LEU A 118 -7.64 -5.91 21.43
C LEU A 118 -6.93 -6.09 20.07
N VAL A 119 -6.35 -5.04 19.50
CA VAL A 119 -5.46 -5.15 18.34
C VAL A 119 -4.12 -4.51 18.69
N ARG A 120 -3.46 -5.05 19.72
CA ARG A 120 -1.99 -5.10 19.62
C ARG A 120 -1.76 -5.97 18.41
N ALA A 121 -1.36 -5.37 17.30
CA ALA A 121 -0.66 -6.09 16.25
C ALA A 121 0.44 -6.88 16.97
N THR A 122 0.20 -8.17 17.19
CA THR A 122 1.27 -9.13 17.36
C THR A 122 2.19 -8.83 16.20
N ARG A 123 3.34 -8.22 16.49
CA ARG A 123 4.44 -8.17 15.53
C ARG A 123 4.75 -9.63 15.26
N VAL A 124 4.13 -10.16 14.23
CA VAL A 124 4.55 -11.43 13.66
C VAL A 124 5.95 -11.10 13.15
N ASN A 125 6.96 -11.47 13.92
CA ASN A 125 8.28 -11.67 13.36
C ASN A 125 8.07 -12.76 12.32
N LEU A 126 7.77 -12.40 11.07
CA LEU A 126 7.90 -13.31 9.96
C LEU A 126 9.42 -13.47 9.79
N PRO A 127 10.03 -14.60 10.19
CA PRO A 127 11.38 -14.86 9.75
C PRO A 127 11.38 -14.91 8.23
N ALA A 128 12.37 -14.28 7.60
CA ALA A 128 12.67 -14.57 6.21
C ALA A 128 12.83 -16.09 6.06
N ALA A 129 12.26 -16.65 5.00
CA ALA A 129 12.31 -18.09 4.75
C ALA A 129 13.75 -18.59 4.90
N GLY A 130 13.99 -19.48 5.88
CA GLY A 130 15.31 -20.07 6.14
C GLY A 130 16.02 -19.65 7.44
N VAL A 131 15.46 -18.74 8.25
CA VAL A 131 16.07 -18.37 9.55
C VAL A 131 15.33 -19.04 10.71
N SER A 132 15.92 -20.06 11.31
CA SER A 132 15.44 -20.61 12.58
C SER A 132 15.64 -19.58 13.69
N LEU A 133 14.55 -19.06 14.24
CA LEU A 133 14.60 -18.23 15.45
C LEU A 133 15.17 -19.08 16.61
N PRO A 134 16.11 -18.55 17.42
CA PRO A 134 16.57 -19.26 18.60
C PRO A 134 15.38 -19.44 19.55
N THR A 135 15.06 -20.70 19.85
CA THR A 135 14.05 -21.05 20.85
C THR A 135 14.48 -20.45 22.18
N VAL A 136 13.77 -19.41 22.63
CA VAL A 136 13.93 -18.92 24.00
C VAL A 136 13.49 -20.07 24.91
N ALA A 137 14.47 -20.72 25.53
CA ALA A 137 14.20 -21.78 26.49
C ALA A 137 13.25 -21.23 27.56
N ALA A 138 12.16 -21.95 27.81
CA ALA A 138 11.18 -21.58 28.80
C ALA A 138 11.87 -21.29 30.14
N ALA A 139 11.78 -20.03 30.59
CA ALA A 139 12.30 -19.59 31.87
C ALA A 139 11.53 -20.30 32.98
N GLY A 140 12.05 -21.41 33.48
CA GLY A 140 11.38 -22.17 34.53
C GLY A 140 12.15 -23.36 35.10
N ARG A 141 13.16 -23.88 34.38
CA ARG A 141 14.01 -24.96 34.93
C ARG A 141 15.47 -24.58 34.77
N ALA A 142 16.20 -24.55 35.88
CA ALA A 142 17.65 -24.46 35.83
C ALA A 142 18.19 -25.60 34.94
N PRO A 143 19.14 -25.34 34.05
CA PRO A 143 19.68 -26.38 33.18
C PRO A 143 20.30 -27.49 34.04
N GLU A 144 19.85 -28.73 33.85
CA GLU A 144 20.43 -29.92 34.46
C GLU A 144 21.88 -30.07 33.97
N THR A 145 22.83 -30.35 34.86
CA THR A 145 24.22 -30.60 34.44
C THR A 145 24.34 -31.96 33.74
N VAL A 146 25.37 -32.14 32.92
CA VAL A 146 25.61 -33.42 32.22
C VAL A 146 25.70 -34.59 33.21
N GLU A 147 26.31 -34.37 34.37
CA GLU A 147 26.44 -35.37 35.43
C GLU A 147 25.08 -35.77 36.02
N GLN A 148 24.20 -34.79 36.27
CA GLN A 148 22.85 -35.05 36.75
C GLN A 148 22.02 -35.83 35.71
N PHE A 149 22.17 -35.51 34.42
CA PHE A 149 21.49 -36.21 33.34
C PHE A 149 21.96 -37.67 33.17
N LEU A 150 23.27 -37.93 33.32
CA LEU A 150 23.83 -39.29 33.31
C LEU A 150 23.36 -40.09 34.54
N ALA A 151 23.31 -39.47 35.72
CA ALA A 151 22.81 -40.11 36.94
C ALA A 151 21.34 -40.55 36.85
N ARG A 152 20.54 -39.84 36.03
CA ARG A 152 19.15 -40.21 35.71
C ARG A 152 19.03 -41.33 34.67
N GLY A 153 20.15 -41.91 34.22
CA GLY A 153 20.20 -42.96 33.20
C GLY A 153 20.15 -42.44 31.76
N GLY A 154 20.33 -41.13 31.56
CA GLY A 154 20.44 -40.54 30.24
C GLY A 154 21.70 -41.00 29.51
N ARG A 155 21.67 -40.99 28.17
CA ARG A 155 22.86 -41.21 27.33
C ARG A 155 23.21 -39.93 26.60
N VAL A 156 24.47 -39.53 26.64
CA VAL A 156 24.98 -38.34 25.94
C VAL A 156 25.84 -38.80 24.77
N HIS A 157 25.51 -38.34 23.56
CA HIS A 157 26.35 -38.52 22.39
C HIS A 157 27.05 -37.19 22.08
N ARG A 158 28.38 -37.18 22.19
CA ARG A 158 29.18 -36.02 21.77
C ARG A 158 29.41 -36.09 20.27
N LEU A 159 28.87 -35.12 19.54
CA LEU A 159 29.23 -34.91 18.15
C LEU A 159 30.53 -34.12 18.11
N ALA A 160 31.54 -34.64 17.43
CA ALA A 160 32.78 -33.90 17.23
C ALA A 160 32.51 -32.73 16.29
N ALA A 161 32.79 -31.51 16.74
CA ALA A 161 32.75 -30.35 15.87
C ALA A 161 34.03 -30.29 15.04
N SER A 162 33.98 -29.66 13.86
CA SER A 162 35.16 -29.51 12.98
C SER A 162 36.34 -28.80 13.65
N TRP A 163 36.08 -28.01 14.70
CA TRP A 163 37.10 -27.28 15.46
C TRP A 163 37.76 -28.11 16.58
N ASP A 164 37.17 -29.24 17.00
CA ASP A 164 37.79 -30.18 17.95
C ASP A 164 38.99 -30.93 17.31
N GLN A 165 39.14 -30.88 15.98
CA GLN A 165 40.22 -31.57 15.25
C GLN A 165 41.54 -30.79 15.31
N THR A 166 41.48 -29.47 15.43
CA THR A 166 42.66 -28.59 15.48
C THR A 166 43.45 -28.72 16.78
N GLU A 167 42.81 -29.06 17.90
CA GLU A 167 43.49 -29.22 19.21
C GLU A 167 44.18 -30.58 19.39
N ARG A 168 43.89 -31.59 18.55
CA ARG A 168 44.56 -32.90 18.63
C ARG A 168 45.81 -33.02 17.76
N ALA A 169 46.09 -32.02 16.93
CA ALA A 169 47.22 -32.00 16.01
C ALA A 169 48.37 -31.07 16.47
N ALA A 170 48.30 -30.57 17.71
CA ALA A 170 49.37 -29.86 18.42
C ALA A 170 49.89 -30.74 19.57
#